data_AF-A0A7C6Q5F1-F1
#
_entry.id   AF-A0A7C6Q5F1-F1
#
_cell.length_a   1.000
_cell.length_b   1.000
_cell.length_c   1.000
_cell.angle_alpha   90.00
_cell.angle_beta   90.00
_cell.angle_gamma   90.00
#
_symmetry.space_group_name_H-M   'P 1'
#
loop_
_entity.id
_entity.type
_entity.pdbx_description
1 polymer ?
#
loop_
_entity_poly.entity_id
_entity_poly.type
_entity_poly.pdbx_seq_one_letter_code
_entity_poly.pdbx_strand_id
1 'polypeptide(L)'
;MDQSAYTPIDPDFFELFQKEIKKESVKVIYFDTVQYPYLKESNGKATAIVNKQKAGQFMVFANGDEVRIDRIIVYNGKPGPAYDEYDAYALAPLTCKAGYDEDDCQA
;
A
#
# COMPACT_ATOMS: atom_id res chain seq x y z
N MET A 1 19.35 1.96 0.99
CA MET A 1 18.17 2.62 0.39
C MET A 1 17.52 3.46 1.48
N ASP A 2 17.39 4.77 1.26
CA ASP A 2 16.76 5.72 2.19
C ASP A 2 15.24 5.49 2.18
N GLN A 3 14.71 4.80 3.20
CA GLN A 3 13.27 4.49 3.33
C GLN A 3 12.52 5.60 4.09
N SER A 4 12.94 6.85 3.93
CA SER A 4 12.51 7.99 4.76
C SER A 4 11.82 9.10 3.96
N ALA A 5 11.71 8.98 2.64
CA ALA A 5 11.04 9.99 1.83
C ALA A 5 9.52 9.76 1.88
N TYR A 6 8.85 10.50 2.76
CA TYR A 6 7.39 10.61 2.74
C TYR A 6 6.96 11.27 1.42
N THR A 7 6.29 10.51 0.57
CA THR A 7 5.68 11.05 -0.65
C THR A 7 4.38 11.75 -0.23
N PRO A 8 4.22 13.05 -0.54
CA PRO A 8 2.96 13.73 -0.29
C PRO A 8 1.89 13.07 -1.16
N ILE A 9 0.88 12.50 -0.50
CA ILE A 9 -0.31 11.99 -1.18
C ILE A 9 -1.08 13.16 -1.77
N ASP A 10 -1.55 12.97 -3.00
CA ASP A 10 -2.44 13.92 -3.65
C ASP A 10 -3.70 14.17 -2.82
N PRO A 11 -4.13 15.43 -2.67
CA PRO A 11 -5.32 15.79 -1.91
C PRO A 11 -6.59 15.10 -2.45
N ASP A 12 -6.62 14.73 -3.73
CA ASP A 12 -7.72 14.00 -4.37
C ASP A 12 -7.94 12.62 -3.72
N PHE A 13 -6.86 11.89 -3.40
CA PHE A 13 -6.94 10.64 -2.65
C PHE A 13 -7.43 10.86 -1.22
N PHE A 14 -7.03 11.96 -0.58
CA PHE A 14 -7.48 12.27 0.77
C PHE A 14 -8.99 12.52 0.84
N GLU A 15 -9.56 13.25 -0.12
CA GLU A 15 -11.01 13.43 -0.22
C GLU A 15 -11.74 12.10 -0.47
N LEU A 16 -11.17 11.24 -1.32
CA LEU A 16 -11.67 9.88 -1.55
C LEU A 16 -11.72 9.07 -0.26
N PHE A 17 -10.62 9.07 0.50
CA PHE A 17 -10.57 8.38 1.79
C PHE A 17 -11.57 8.98 2.77
N GLN A 18 -11.65 10.31 2.91
CA GLN A 18 -12.65 10.96 3.78
C GLN A 18 -14.10 10.60 3.41
N LYS A 19 -14.40 10.44 2.12
CA LYS A 19 -15.74 10.03 1.69
C LYS A 19 -16.02 8.58 2.04
N GLU A 20 -15.01 7.72 1.95
CA GLU A 20 -15.13 6.30 2.28
C GLU A 20 -15.11 6.03 3.80
N ILE A 21 -14.42 6.84 4.63
CA ILE A 21 -14.45 6.66 6.10
C ILE A 21 -15.84 6.87 6.70
N LYS A 22 -16.71 7.60 5.99
CA LYS A 22 -18.11 7.79 6.39
C LYS A 22 -18.92 6.50 6.28
N LYS A 23 -18.39 5.46 5.62
CA LYS A 23 -19.01 4.13 5.58
C LYS A 23 -18.69 3.36 6.84
N GLU A 24 -19.65 2.54 7.26
CA GLU A 24 -19.54 1.78 8.51
C GLU A 24 -18.53 0.62 8.43
N SER A 25 -18.23 0.14 7.22
CA SER A 25 -17.24 -0.91 6.98
C SER A 25 -16.29 -0.48 5.87
N VAL A 26 -15.01 -0.40 6.21
CA VAL A 26 -13.91 -0.11 5.31
C VAL A 26 -12.96 -1.29 5.34
N LYS A 27 -12.66 -1.85 4.16
CA LYS A 27 -11.62 -2.86 3.98
C LYS A 27 -10.44 -2.20 3.28
N VAL A 28 -9.24 -2.28 3.83
CA VAL A 28 -8.03 -1.79 3.17
C VAL A 28 -6.99 -2.89 3.11
N ILE A 29 -6.28 -2.96 1.99
CA ILE A 29 -5.14 -3.84 1.77
C ILE A 29 -3.94 -2.95 1.52
N TYR A 30 -2.86 -3.17 2.27
CA TYR A 30 -1.67 -2.34 2.26
C TYR A 30 -0.41 -3.19 2.39
N PHE A 31 0.72 -2.64 1.97
CA PHE A 31 2.02 -3.28 2.17
C PHE A 31 2.50 -3.13 3.62
N ASP A 32 2.95 -4.23 4.21
CA ASP A 32 3.57 -4.21 5.52
C ASP A 32 4.92 -3.48 5.47
N THR A 33 5.15 -2.60 6.44
CA THR A 33 6.38 -1.80 6.50
C THR A 33 7.57 -2.58 7.07
N VAL A 34 7.32 -3.67 7.79
CA VAL A 34 8.34 -4.48 8.48
C VAL A 34 8.76 -5.67 7.60
N GLN A 35 7.80 -6.30 6.94
CA GLN A 35 8.01 -7.42 6.03
C GLN A 35 7.53 -7.01 4.63
N TYR A 36 8.42 -6.47 3.82
CA TYR A 36 8.15 -6.27 2.39
C TYR A 36 8.55 -7.52 1.60
N PRO A 37 7.74 -8.06 0.66
CA PRO A 37 6.46 -7.56 0.11
C PRO A 37 5.23 -8.25 0.73
N TYR A 38 5.14 -8.35 2.05
CA TYR A 38 3.97 -8.95 2.70
C TYR A 38 2.78 -7.98 2.66
N LEU A 39 1.61 -8.53 2.33
CA LEU A 39 0.36 -7.80 2.28
C LEU A 39 -0.36 -7.97 3.61
N LYS A 40 -0.85 -6.86 4.16
CA LYS A 40 -1.78 -6.87 5.27
C LYS A 40 -3.11 -6.33 4.84
N GLU A 41 -4.16 -6.88 5.44
CA GLU A 41 -5.49 -6.32 5.33
C GLU A 41 -5.99 -5.87 6.70
N SER A 42 -6.65 -4.73 6.73
CA SER A 42 -7.44 -4.29 7.88
C SER A 42 -8.88 -4.14 7.42
N ASN A 43 -9.79 -4.77 8.16
CA ASN A 43 -11.22 -4.60 8.02
C ASN A 43 -11.77 -3.97 9.30
N GLY A 44 -12.49 -2.87 9.16
CA GLY A 44 -13.12 -2.23 10.29
C GLY A 44 -13.71 -0.88 9.93
N LYS A 45 -14.18 -0.17 10.95
CA LYS A 45 -14.66 1.20 10.81
C LYS A 45 -13.48 2.16 10.92
N ALA A 46 -13.25 2.98 9.90
CA ALA A 46 -12.26 4.05 9.99
C ALA A 46 -12.80 5.19 10.85
N THR A 47 -12.09 5.53 11.91
CA THR A 47 -12.49 6.57 12.87
C THR A 47 -12.03 7.95 12.39
N ALA A 48 -10.78 8.05 11.94
CA ALA A 48 -10.19 9.31 11.51
C ALA A 48 -8.97 9.08 10.60
N ILE A 49 -8.57 10.13 9.89
CA ILE A 49 -7.29 10.18 9.16
C ILE A 49 -6.40 11.21 9.85
N VAL A 50 -5.25 10.77 10.33
CA VAL A 50 -4.24 11.57 11.01
C VAL A 50 -3.11 11.88 10.03
N ASN A 51 -2.88 13.15 9.75
CA ASN A 51 -1.72 13.57 8.97
C ASN A 51 -0.54 13.85 9.91
N LYS A 52 0.51 13.04 9.81
CA LYS A 52 1.81 13.29 10.43
C LYS A 52 2.74 13.84 9.37
N GLN A 53 2.91 15.17 9.39
CA GLN A 53 3.67 15.97 8.41
C GLN A 53 5.01 15.37 7.93
N LYS A 54 5.74 14.63 8.79
CA LYS A 54 7.02 13.99 8.44
C LYS A 54 6.93 12.49 8.12
N ALA A 55 5.83 11.84 8.47
CA ALA A 55 5.75 10.38 8.53
C ALA A 55 4.70 9.76 7.62
N GLY A 56 3.68 10.50 7.18
CA GLY A 56 2.51 9.82 6.64
C GLY A 56 1.20 10.53 6.87
N GLN A 57 0.26 10.34 5.96
CA GLN A 57 -1.13 10.25 6.37
C GLN A 57 -1.42 8.80 6.80
N PHE A 58 -2.05 8.68 7.97
CA PHE A 58 -2.41 7.42 8.61
C PHE A 58 -3.92 7.39 8.83
N MET A 59 -4.55 6.30 8.45
CA MET A 59 -5.95 6.00 8.72
C MET A 59 -6.03 5.19 10.00
N VAL A 60 -6.75 5.71 10.99
CA VAL A 60 -6.97 5.06 12.28
C VAL A 60 -8.31 4.35 12.26
N PHE A 61 -8.29 3.06 12.51
CA PHE A 61 -9.47 2.23 12.62
C PHE A 61 -9.95 2.16 14.07
N ALA A 62 -11.25 1.94 14.25
CA ALA A 62 -11.87 1.76 15.56
C ALA A 62 -11.31 0.55 16.34
N ASN A 63 -10.71 -0.42 15.63
CA ASN A 63 -10.04 -1.57 16.24
C ASN A 63 -8.68 -1.23 16.86
N GLY A 64 -8.17 -0.01 16.66
CA GLY A 64 -6.83 0.41 17.09
C GLY A 64 -5.75 0.24 16.02
N ASP A 65 -6.08 -0.31 14.86
CA ASP A 65 -5.16 -0.40 13.73
C ASP A 65 -4.89 0.96 13.08
N GLU A 66 -3.63 1.22 12.77
CA GLU A 66 -3.17 2.42 12.06
C GLU A 66 -2.55 2.02 10.72
N VAL A 67 -3.17 2.44 9.62
CA VAL A 67 -2.75 2.08 8.26
C VAL A 67 -2.28 3.31 7.51
N ARG A 68 -1.07 3.28 6.93
CA ARG A 68 -0.56 4.37 6.09
C ARG A 68 -1.31 4.40 4.77
N ILE A 69 -1.99 5.51 4.47
CA ILE A 69 -2.78 5.63 3.24
C ILE A 69 -1.93 5.69 1.97
N ASP A 70 -0.66 6.09 2.10
CA ASP A 70 0.36 6.12 1.04
C ASP A 70 0.63 4.73 0.44
N ARG A 71 0.53 3.68 1.28
CA ARG A 71 0.84 2.29 0.90
C ARG A 71 -0.39 1.43 0.71
N ILE A 72 -1.57 2.04 0.61
CA ILE A 72 -2.80 1.31 0.37
C ILE A 72 -2.86 0.93 -1.10
N ILE A 73 -2.97 -0.36 -1.34
CA ILE A 73 -3.10 -0.96 -2.66
C ILE A 73 -4.56 -1.00 -3.07
N VAL A 74 -5.42 -1.48 -2.18
CA VAL A 74 -6.86 -1.55 -2.42
C VAL A 74 -7.59 -1.02 -1.21
N TYR A 75 -8.56 -0.14 -1.41
CA TYR A 75 -9.51 0.26 -0.39
C TYR A 75 -10.93 -0.02 -0.88
N ASN A 76 -11.69 -0.79 -0.12
CA ASN A 76 -13.09 -1.12 -0.39
C ASN A 76 -13.36 -1.66 -1.80
N GLY A 77 -12.40 -2.43 -2.34
CA GLY A 77 -12.46 -2.95 -3.73
C GLY A 77 -12.11 -1.93 -4.82
N LYS A 78 -11.70 -0.71 -4.46
CA LYS A 78 -11.18 0.30 -5.37
C LYS A 78 -9.64 0.36 -5.31
N PRO A 79 -8.98 0.65 -6.44
CA PRO A 79 -7.53 0.81 -6.49
C PRO A 79 -7.11 2.06 -5.70
N GLY A 80 -6.18 1.86 -4.77
CA GLY A 80 -5.53 2.90 -3.98
C GLY A 80 -4.30 3.49 -4.67
N PRO A 81 -3.59 4.42 -4.00
CA PRO A 81 -2.43 5.10 -4.58
C PRO A 81 -1.26 4.13 -4.86
N ALA A 82 -1.08 3.09 -4.03
CA ALA A 82 -0.06 2.07 -4.24
C ALA A 82 -0.55 0.89 -5.09
N TYR A 83 -1.73 1.00 -5.72
CA TYR A 83 -2.24 -0.05 -6.61
C TYR A 83 -1.34 -0.23 -7.83
N ASP A 84 -0.89 0.87 -8.42
CA ASP A 84 -0.01 0.87 -9.59
C ASP A 84 1.32 0.17 -9.28
N GLU A 85 1.90 0.41 -8.09
CA GLU A 85 3.12 -0.29 -7.65
C GLU A 85 2.89 -1.79 -7.42
N TYR A 86 1.73 -2.18 -6.86
CA TYR A 86 1.41 -3.60 -6.70
C TYR A 86 1.15 -4.29 -8.04
N ASP A 87 0.42 -3.64 -8.94
CA ASP A 87 0.17 -4.13 -10.29
C ASP A 87 1.48 -4.26 -11.05
N ALA A 88 2.36 -3.25 -10.98
CA ALA A 88 3.71 -3.30 -11.53
C ALA A 88 4.59 -4.35 -10.84
N TYR A 89 4.45 -4.63 -9.55
CA TYR A 89 5.20 -5.69 -8.85
C TYR A 89 4.67 -7.10 -9.20
N ALA A 90 3.36 -7.24 -9.40
CA ALA A 90 2.72 -8.48 -9.83
C ALA A 90 2.93 -8.76 -11.33
N LEU A 91 3.02 -7.70 -12.14
CA LEU A 91 3.33 -7.73 -13.57
C LEU A 91 4.83 -7.67 -13.85
N ALA A 92 5.64 -7.20 -12.89
CA ALA A 92 7.10 -7.28 -12.95
C ALA A 92 7.40 -8.77 -13.15
N PRO A 93 7.86 -9.16 -14.34
CA PRO A 93 7.72 -10.54 -14.70
C PRO A 93 8.57 -11.40 -13.78
N LEU A 94 8.33 -12.70 -13.84
CA LEU A 94 9.32 -13.76 -13.75
C LEU A 94 10.65 -13.49 -14.54
N THR A 95 10.91 -12.28 -15.05
CA THR A 95 11.98 -11.88 -15.97
C THR A 95 13.36 -11.75 -15.35
N CYS A 96 13.53 -11.88 -14.03
CA CYS A 96 14.88 -11.90 -13.44
C CYS A 96 15.24 -13.22 -12.75
N LYS A 97 14.48 -14.30 -13.02
CA LYS A 97 14.93 -15.68 -12.77
C LYS A 97 14.50 -16.71 -13.83
N ALA A 98 13.73 -16.33 -14.86
CA ALA A 98 13.46 -17.20 -16.02
C ALA A 98 14.46 -16.95 -17.17
N GLY A 99 15.76 -16.87 -16.85
CA GLY A 99 16.79 -16.54 -17.83
C GLY A 99 18.24 -16.62 -17.34
N TYR A 100 18.51 -17.27 -16.21
CA TYR A 100 19.79 -17.94 -16.03
C TYR A 100 19.56 -19.39 -16.43
N ASP A 101 19.71 -19.63 -17.74
CA ASP A 101 20.24 -20.90 -18.19
C ASP A 101 21.57 -21.08 -17.44
N GLU A 102 21.58 -22.05 -16.53
CA GLU A 102 22.79 -22.46 -15.83
C GLU A 102 23.76 -23.00 -16.88
N ASP A 103 24.76 -22.19 -17.24
CA ASP A 103 26.07 -22.68 -17.67
C ASP A 103 26.07 -23.77 -18.77
N ASP A 104 25.47 -23.52 -19.95
CA ASP A 104 25.90 -24.18 -21.20
C ASP A 104 26.73 -23.21 -22.06
N CYS A 105 27.94 -22.95 -21.60
CA CYS A 105 29.09 -22.62 -22.46
C CYS A 105 30.37 -22.88 -21.67
N GLN A 106 30.57 -24.15 -21.31
CA GLN A 106 31.91 -24.64 -21.03
C GLN A 106 32.73 -24.55 -22.33
N ALA A 107 33.85 -23.85 -22.25
CA ALA A 107 34.87 -23.76 -23.30
C ALA A 107 35.68 -25.05 -23.43
#